data_AF-A0A1T5DVS6-F1
#
_entry.id   AF-A0A1T5DVS6-F1
#
_cell.length_a   1.000
_cell.length_b   1.000
_cell.length_c   1.000
_cell.angle_alpha   90.00
_cell.angle_beta   90.00
_cell.angle_gamma   90.00
#
_symmetry.space_group_name_H-M   'P 1'
#
loop_
_entity.id
_entity.type
_entity.pdbx_description
1 polymer ?
#
loop_
_entity_poly.entity_id
_entity_poly.type
_entity_poly.pdbx_seq_one_letter_code
_entity_poly.pdbx_strand_id
1 'polypeptide(L)'
;MNNLTLGIDLGTNSIGWAIRDITATDNQIIKNGVLIFDKGVGEEKGIEFPKVKKRTESRGKRRNYQAEKYRKWELLEFLIKERMCPLTIEELNEWRKYNKNSPRKYPQTETFINWLRYDFNGDGKPDFRLFGGDKHENHYLFRAKAVSENEDDKKVFQENPQILGRVFYHLVQRRGFKGRDEEEAKTMLEGSKNNDTPGRNEIKDYIIKHRSLGAALYHYQKEKSTNGEKIRIRQRYNLRKDYENELKEICRVQGLEKTSYEKLWKAIIWQRPLRTQKGSVGLCTYEKNKRRAPISHPLYEEYRTWVFINNLKIEAPQGWKQEDYLKETNLSYFL
;
A
#
# COMPACT_ATOMS: atom_id res chain seq x y z
N MET A 1 -3.01 -36.93 52.59
CA MET A 1 -2.74 -36.29 51.29
C MET A 1 -2.28 -34.88 51.60
N ASN A 2 -1.05 -34.51 51.24
CA ASN A 2 -0.58 -33.14 51.45
C ASN A 2 -1.43 -32.20 50.59
N ASN A 3 -2.03 -31.19 51.22
CA ASN A 3 -2.87 -30.24 50.52
C ASN A 3 -2.00 -29.08 50.06
N LEU A 4 -1.54 -29.15 48.81
CA LEU A 4 -0.56 -28.24 48.25
C LEU A 4 -1.22 -27.14 47.41
N THR A 5 -0.91 -25.90 47.72
CA THR A 5 -1.37 -24.72 46.98
C THR A 5 -0.22 -24.05 46.25
N LEU A 6 -0.39 -23.77 44.95
CA LEU A 6 0.59 -23.02 44.13
C LEU A 6 0.17 -21.55 44.03
N GLY A 7 0.98 -20.65 44.57
CA GLY A 7 0.89 -19.22 44.30
C GLY A 7 1.78 -18.84 43.12
N ILE A 8 1.27 -18.03 42.20
CA ILE A 8 2.00 -17.51 41.04
C ILE A 8 1.83 -15.99 41.00
N ASP A 9 2.94 -15.27 40.92
CA ASP A 9 3.00 -13.82 40.68
C ASP A 9 3.62 -13.57 39.29
N LEU A 10 2.84 -12.99 38.38
CA LEU A 10 3.23 -12.79 36.97
C LEU A 10 3.67 -11.35 36.74
N GLY A 11 4.99 -11.13 36.72
CA GLY A 11 5.61 -9.87 36.35
C GLY A 11 5.88 -9.74 34.84
N THR A 12 6.32 -8.56 34.41
CA THR A 12 6.61 -8.30 32.97
C THR A 12 7.86 -9.02 32.45
N ASN A 13 8.79 -9.35 33.33
CA ASN A 13 10.07 -10.01 33.08
C ASN A 13 10.44 -11.03 34.18
N SER A 14 9.48 -11.41 35.01
CA SER A 14 9.68 -12.38 36.08
C SER A 14 8.39 -13.13 36.39
N ILE A 15 8.52 -14.35 36.88
CA ILE A 15 7.44 -15.15 37.43
C ILE A 15 7.88 -15.60 38.83
N GLY A 16 7.27 -15.02 39.86
CA GLY A 16 7.39 -15.52 41.23
C GLY A 16 6.48 -16.73 41.42
N TRP A 17 6.95 -17.77 42.10
CA TRP A 17 6.11 -18.90 42.46
C TRP A 17 6.43 -19.42 43.85
N ALA A 18 5.41 -19.94 44.54
CA ALA A 18 5.55 -20.57 45.84
C ALA A 18 4.59 -21.75 45.99
N ILE A 19 5.08 -22.85 46.53
CA ILE A 19 4.29 -24.03 46.92
C ILE A 19 4.09 -23.98 48.43
N ARG A 20 2.82 -24.01 48.85
CA ARG A 20 2.43 -24.00 50.25
C ARG A 20 1.76 -25.30 50.65
N ASP A 21 2.12 -25.86 51.80
CA ASP A 21 1.33 -26.89 52.47
C ASP A 21 0.38 -26.21 53.46
N ILE A 22 -0.91 -26.27 53.19
CA ILE A 22 -1.91 -25.63 54.06
C ILE A 22 -2.26 -26.48 55.29
N THR A 23 -1.71 -27.70 55.40
CA THR A 23 -1.88 -28.57 56.57
C THR A 23 -0.78 -28.40 57.61
N ALA A 24 0.30 -27.68 57.29
CA ALA A 24 1.36 -27.37 58.23
C ALA A 24 0.92 -26.28 59.22
N THR A 25 1.18 -26.50 60.51
CA THR A 25 0.83 -25.58 61.60
C THR A 25 1.72 -24.34 61.67
N ASP A 26 2.96 -24.45 61.17
CA ASP A 26 3.98 -23.39 61.25
C ASP A 26 4.31 -22.83 59.86
N ASN A 27 5.57 -22.93 59.40
CA ASN A 27 5.95 -22.45 58.08
C ASN A 27 5.28 -23.30 56.99
N GLN A 28 4.28 -22.71 56.35
CA GLN A 28 3.53 -23.35 55.27
C GLN A 28 4.30 -23.35 53.94
N ILE A 29 5.42 -22.62 53.79
CA ILE A 29 6.16 -22.54 52.53
C ILE A 29 7.09 -23.74 52.40
N ILE A 30 6.78 -24.64 51.46
CA ILE A 30 7.64 -25.78 51.11
C ILE A 30 8.77 -25.32 50.19
N LYS A 31 8.43 -24.53 49.17
CA LYS A 31 9.38 -24.10 48.16
C LYS A 31 8.93 -22.80 47.53
N ASN A 32 9.89 -21.99 47.12
CA ASN A 32 9.65 -20.76 46.37
C ASN A 32 10.77 -20.55 45.36
N GLY A 33 10.51 -19.67 44.40
CA GLY A 33 11.51 -19.25 43.43
C GLY A 33 11.00 -18.12 42.56
N VAL A 34 11.93 -17.54 41.81
CA VAL A 34 11.63 -16.53 40.81
C VAL A 34 12.28 -16.95 39.50
N LEU A 35 11.48 -17.05 38.44
CA LEU A 35 11.96 -17.24 37.09
C LEU A 35 12.11 -15.86 36.42
N ILE A 36 13.32 -15.44 36.11
CA ILE A 36 13.60 -14.18 35.40
C ILE A 36 13.79 -14.48 33.91
N PHE A 37 13.19 -13.67 33.04
CA PHE A 37 13.30 -13.81 31.59
C PHE A 37 13.27 -12.45 30.89
N ASP A 38 13.80 -12.40 29.67
CA ASP A 38 13.73 -11.21 28.84
C ASP A 38 12.28 -10.87 28.49
N LYS A 39 11.90 -9.60 28.60
CA LYS A 39 10.59 -9.11 28.14
C LYS A 39 10.28 -9.62 26.71
N GLY A 40 9.04 -10.05 26.50
CA GLY A 40 8.55 -10.51 25.20
C GLY A 40 8.42 -9.42 24.12
N VAL A 41 8.65 -8.16 24.49
CA VAL A 41 8.57 -6.98 23.64
C VAL A 41 9.95 -6.39 23.40
N GLY A 42 10.13 -5.69 22.28
CA GLY A 42 11.27 -4.80 22.08
C GLY A 42 10.94 -3.43 22.64
N GLU A 43 11.95 -2.68 23.03
CA GLU A 43 11.79 -1.31 23.52
C GLU A 43 12.73 -0.39 22.73
N GLU A 44 12.22 0.75 22.28
CA GLU A 44 13.03 1.77 21.61
C GLU A 44 12.50 3.14 22.05
N LYS A 45 13.36 3.93 22.71
CA LYS A 45 13.01 5.24 23.28
C LYS A 45 11.79 5.22 24.23
N GLY A 46 11.69 4.20 25.09
CA GLY A 46 10.58 4.06 26.05
C GLY A 46 9.26 3.60 25.43
N ILE A 47 9.22 3.28 24.14
CA ILE A 47 8.03 2.76 23.46
C ILE A 47 8.21 1.27 23.21
N GLU A 48 7.37 0.45 23.84
CA GLU A 48 7.34 -0.99 23.62
C GLU A 48 6.72 -1.35 22.27
N PHE A 49 7.29 -2.32 21.58
CA PHE A 49 6.76 -2.84 20.32
C PHE A 49 6.93 -4.36 20.21
N PRO A 50 6.08 -5.06 19.45
CA PRO A 50 6.23 -6.50 19.26
C PRO A 50 7.56 -6.83 18.57
N LYS A 51 8.35 -7.78 19.10
CA LYS A 51 9.62 -8.22 18.48
C LYS A 51 9.46 -8.65 17.01
N VAL A 52 8.27 -9.12 16.63
CA VAL A 52 7.90 -9.51 15.26
C VAL A 52 7.70 -8.33 14.28
N LYS A 53 7.58 -7.10 14.78
CA LYS A 53 7.33 -5.88 13.98
C LYS A 53 8.46 -5.63 12.98
N LYS A 54 9.72 -5.54 13.45
CA LYS A 54 10.91 -5.30 12.61
C LYS A 54 11.06 -6.37 11.50
N ARG A 55 10.81 -7.64 11.84
CA ARG A 55 10.80 -8.76 10.86
C ARG A 55 9.72 -8.56 9.79
N THR A 56 8.52 -8.14 10.19
CA THR A 56 7.39 -7.91 9.29
C THR A 56 7.62 -6.73 8.36
N GLU A 57 8.14 -5.61 8.88
CA GLU A 57 8.51 -4.42 8.09
C GLU A 57 9.59 -4.75 7.05
N SER A 58 10.65 -5.43 7.47
CA SER A 58 11.74 -5.86 6.59
C SER A 58 11.24 -6.77 5.46
N ARG A 59 10.35 -7.72 5.78
CA ARG A 59 9.70 -8.57 4.79
C ARG A 59 8.82 -7.77 3.84
N GLY A 60 8.09 -6.77 4.34
CA GLY A 60 7.28 -5.85 3.53
C GLY A 60 8.13 -5.09 2.51
N LYS A 61 9.24 -4.47 2.96
CA LYS A 61 10.19 -3.77 2.10
C LYS A 61 10.70 -4.67 0.97
N ARG A 62 11.17 -5.89 1.29
CA ARG A 62 11.65 -6.85 0.29
C ARG A 62 10.59 -7.21 -0.75
N ARG A 63 9.35 -7.47 -0.32
CA ARG A 63 8.23 -7.76 -1.23
C ARG A 63 7.89 -6.58 -2.14
N ASN A 64 7.95 -5.35 -1.61
CA ASN A 64 7.71 -4.14 -2.41
C ASN A 64 8.78 -3.97 -3.50
N TYR A 65 10.06 -4.15 -3.17
CA TYR A 65 11.15 -4.13 -4.15
C TYR A 65 11.00 -5.23 -5.21
N GLN A 66 10.63 -6.45 -4.79
CA GLN A 66 10.40 -7.56 -5.71
C GLN A 66 9.24 -7.24 -6.67
N ALA A 67 8.12 -6.72 -6.16
CA ALA A 67 6.99 -6.33 -6.99
C ALA A 67 7.34 -5.18 -7.95
N GLU A 68 8.19 -4.23 -7.53
CA GLU A 68 8.69 -3.16 -8.41
C GLU A 68 9.56 -3.71 -9.55
N LYS A 69 10.47 -4.63 -9.26
CA LYS A 69 11.29 -5.30 -10.27
C LYS A 69 10.41 -6.01 -11.31
N TYR A 70 9.43 -6.79 -10.86
CA TYR A 70 8.51 -7.51 -11.75
C TYR A 70 7.76 -6.55 -12.68
N ARG A 71 7.24 -5.43 -12.17
CA ARG A 71 6.58 -4.43 -13.03
C ARG A 71 7.52 -3.84 -14.08
N LYS A 72 8.77 -3.53 -13.70
CA LYS A 72 9.77 -3.02 -14.66
C LYS A 72 10.09 -4.07 -15.72
N TRP A 73 10.22 -5.34 -15.35
CA TRP A 73 10.51 -6.42 -16.30
C TRP A 73 9.36 -6.67 -17.27
N GLU A 74 8.12 -6.73 -16.77
CA GLU A 74 6.93 -6.87 -17.62
C GLU A 74 6.79 -5.69 -18.58
N LEU A 75 7.01 -4.46 -18.10
CA LEU A 75 6.98 -3.27 -18.96
C LEU A 75 8.10 -3.33 -20.02
N LEU A 76 9.35 -3.59 -19.62
CA LEU A 76 10.47 -3.61 -20.56
C LEU A 76 10.29 -4.71 -21.61
N GLU A 77 9.80 -5.89 -21.24
CA GLU A 77 9.51 -6.93 -22.23
C GLU A 77 8.50 -6.46 -23.29
N PHE A 78 7.45 -5.73 -22.88
CA PHE A 78 6.52 -5.11 -23.81
C PHE A 78 7.20 -4.05 -24.67
N LEU A 79 7.93 -3.11 -24.06
CA LEU A 79 8.59 -2.02 -24.80
C LEU A 79 9.63 -2.52 -25.81
N ILE A 80 10.37 -3.59 -25.50
CA ILE A 80 11.34 -4.20 -26.42
C ILE A 80 10.63 -4.76 -27.66
N LYS A 81 9.51 -5.48 -27.46
CA LYS A 81 8.72 -6.05 -28.57
C LYS A 81 8.15 -4.96 -29.48
N GLU A 82 7.74 -3.84 -28.91
CA GLU A 82 7.23 -2.68 -29.66
C GLU A 82 8.33 -1.71 -30.15
N ARG A 83 9.62 -2.09 -30.05
CA ARG A 83 10.78 -1.24 -30.45
C ARG A 83 10.86 0.12 -29.72
N MET A 84 10.24 0.22 -28.55
CA MET A 84 10.22 1.40 -27.69
C MET A 84 11.32 1.40 -26.61
N CYS A 85 12.19 0.39 -26.59
CA CYS A 85 13.32 0.31 -25.66
C CYS A 85 14.55 -0.21 -26.42
N PRO A 86 15.74 0.38 -26.21
CA PRO A 86 16.98 -0.06 -26.88
C PRO A 86 17.54 -1.38 -26.31
N LEU A 87 16.97 -1.88 -25.21
CA LEU A 87 17.40 -3.11 -24.56
C LEU A 87 17.02 -4.33 -25.40
N THR A 88 17.85 -5.37 -25.40
CA THR A 88 17.51 -6.66 -26.00
C THR A 88 16.76 -7.57 -25.02
N ILE A 89 16.04 -8.58 -25.54
CA ILE A 89 15.34 -9.54 -24.68
C ILE A 89 16.34 -10.42 -23.91
N GLU A 90 17.53 -10.65 -24.47
CA GLU A 90 18.66 -11.34 -23.87
C GLU A 90 19.17 -10.58 -22.64
N GLU A 91 19.49 -9.29 -22.78
CA GLU A 91 19.93 -8.45 -21.65
C GLU A 91 18.85 -8.35 -20.56
N LEU A 92 17.56 -8.25 -20.95
CA LEU A 92 16.47 -8.30 -19.98
C LEU A 92 16.42 -9.65 -19.26
N ASN A 93 16.66 -10.75 -19.96
CA ASN A 93 16.70 -12.10 -19.40
C ASN A 93 17.86 -12.28 -18.42
N GLU A 94 19.05 -11.75 -18.71
CA GLU A 94 20.18 -11.72 -17.78
C GLU A 94 19.84 -10.97 -16.47
N TRP A 95 18.99 -9.95 -16.56
CA TRP A 95 18.55 -9.21 -15.38
C TRP A 95 17.44 -9.93 -14.59
N ARG A 96 16.43 -10.48 -15.27
CA ARG A 96 15.23 -11.03 -14.60
C ARG A 96 15.38 -12.49 -14.18
N LYS A 97 16.02 -13.32 -15.00
CA LYS A 97 16.18 -14.75 -14.74
C LYS A 97 17.36 -14.97 -13.80
N TYR A 98 17.18 -15.87 -12.85
CA TYR A 98 18.26 -16.29 -11.96
C TYR A 98 18.83 -17.60 -12.51
N ASN A 99 20.15 -17.67 -12.67
CA ASN A 99 20.86 -18.90 -12.95
C ASN A 99 21.84 -19.17 -11.81
N LYS A 100 21.98 -20.42 -11.37
CA LYS A 100 22.91 -20.79 -10.30
C LYS A 100 24.36 -20.43 -10.65
N ASN A 101 24.70 -20.47 -11.94
CA ASN A 101 26.05 -20.21 -12.46
C ASN A 101 26.28 -18.75 -12.89
N SER A 102 25.21 -17.93 -12.99
CA SER A 102 25.33 -16.53 -13.39
C SER A 102 24.38 -15.66 -12.56
N PRO A 103 24.92 -14.77 -11.71
CA PRO A 103 24.08 -13.84 -10.96
C PRO A 103 23.32 -12.92 -11.91
N ARG A 104 22.19 -12.38 -11.41
CA ARG A 104 21.41 -11.39 -12.16
C ARG A 104 22.26 -10.15 -12.44
N LYS A 105 22.40 -9.79 -13.71
CA LYS A 105 23.17 -8.61 -14.14
C LYS A 105 22.22 -7.51 -14.60
N TYR A 106 22.32 -6.32 -14.01
CA TYR A 106 21.56 -5.18 -14.50
C TYR A 106 22.14 -4.72 -15.85
N PRO A 107 21.34 -4.34 -16.85
CA PRO A 107 21.88 -3.90 -18.12
C PRO A 107 22.67 -2.60 -17.98
N GLN A 108 23.89 -2.57 -18.50
CA GLN A 108 24.81 -1.44 -18.44
C GLN A 108 25.30 -0.99 -19.83
N THR A 109 24.61 -1.39 -20.89
CA THR A 109 24.89 -0.90 -22.24
C THR A 109 24.71 0.61 -22.30
N GLU A 110 25.60 1.27 -23.03
CA GLU A 110 25.62 2.74 -23.15
C GLU A 110 24.30 3.26 -23.73
N THR A 111 23.76 2.60 -24.75
CA THR A 111 22.45 2.91 -25.35
C THR A 111 21.31 2.89 -24.31
N PHE A 112 21.28 1.87 -23.44
CA PHE A 112 20.28 1.78 -22.39
C PHE A 112 20.47 2.85 -21.30
N ILE A 113 21.71 3.14 -20.91
CA ILE A 113 22.01 4.19 -19.92
C ILE A 113 21.61 5.57 -20.47
N ASN A 114 21.93 5.87 -21.73
CA ASN A 114 21.59 7.14 -22.38
C ASN A 114 20.06 7.28 -22.51
N TRP A 115 19.36 6.20 -22.90
CA TRP A 115 17.89 6.15 -22.87
C TRP A 115 17.31 6.44 -21.48
N LEU A 116 17.90 5.90 -20.40
CA LEU A 116 17.47 6.21 -19.03
C LEU A 116 17.63 7.70 -18.69
N ARG A 117 18.61 8.37 -19.28
CA ARG A 117 18.92 9.81 -19.11
C ARG A 117 18.12 10.74 -20.03
N TYR A 118 17.27 10.21 -20.91
CA TYR A 118 16.63 10.98 -21.99
C TYR A 118 17.63 11.56 -23.00
N ASP A 119 18.81 10.94 -23.09
CA ASP A 119 19.86 11.25 -24.05
C ASP A 119 19.75 10.22 -25.18
N PHE A 120 19.11 10.59 -26.29
CA PHE A 120 18.85 9.68 -27.41
C PHE A 120 19.91 9.80 -28.51
N ASN A 121 20.67 10.89 -28.54
CA ASN A 121 21.76 11.10 -29.48
C ASN A 121 23.16 10.81 -28.89
N GLY A 122 23.28 10.55 -27.60
CA GLY A 122 24.53 10.20 -26.92
C GLY A 122 25.46 11.37 -26.61
N ASP A 123 24.96 12.61 -26.51
CA ASP A 123 25.80 13.78 -26.22
C ASP A 123 25.98 14.08 -24.72
N GLY A 124 25.44 13.21 -23.86
CA GLY A 124 25.51 13.31 -22.41
C GLY A 124 24.45 14.25 -21.81
N LYS A 125 23.52 14.80 -22.59
CA LYS A 125 22.46 15.70 -22.12
C LYS A 125 21.07 15.19 -22.52
N PRO A 126 20.03 15.48 -21.71
CA PRO A 126 18.66 15.20 -22.12
C PRO A 126 18.27 15.99 -23.39
N ASP A 127 17.64 15.33 -24.34
CA ASP A 127 17.25 15.89 -25.64
C ASP A 127 15.97 16.73 -25.58
N PHE A 128 15.95 17.78 -24.74
CA PHE A 128 14.79 18.69 -24.63
C PHE A 128 14.49 19.44 -25.93
N ARG A 129 15.53 19.69 -26.74
CA ARG A 129 15.46 20.37 -28.04
C ARG A 129 14.51 19.70 -29.03
N LEU A 130 14.30 18.38 -28.92
CA LEU A 130 13.35 17.64 -29.76
C LEU A 130 11.92 18.18 -29.62
N PHE A 131 11.61 18.81 -28.48
CA PHE A 131 10.32 19.41 -28.19
C PHE A 131 10.39 20.94 -28.04
N GLY A 132 11.44 21.56 -28.60
CA GLY A 132 11.68 23.01 -28.49
C GLY A 132 12.04 23.50 -27.09
N GLY A 133 12.46 22.59 -26.19
CA GLY A 133 12.83 22.93 -24.82
C GLY A 133 14.29 23.40 -24.69
N ASP A 134 14.55 24.26 -23.70
CA ASP A 134 15.90 24.69 -23.33
C ASP A 134 16.63 23.61 -22.49
N LYS A 135 17.95 23.70 -22.39
CA LYS A 135 18.84 22.83 -21.59
C LYS A 135 18.49 22.80 -20.11
N HIS A 136 17.76 23.81 -19.62
CA HIS A 136 17.35 23.93 -18.23
C HIS A 136 15.94 23.39 -17.94
N GLU A 137 15.30 22.76 -18.93
CA GLU A 137 13.99 22.15 -18.77
C GLU A 137 14.01 20.91 -17.86
N ASN A 138 12.83 20.49 -17.44
CA ASN A 138 12.64 19.29 -16.62
C ASN A 138 12.26 18.08 -17.49
N HIS A 139 12.71 16.88 -17.12
CA HIS A 139 12.29 15.59 -17.71
C HIS A 139 10.77 15.36 -17.77
N TYR A 140 9.97 16.08 -16.97
CA TYR A 140 8.51 16.03 -17.08
C TYR A 140 8.00 16.69 -18.38
N LEU A 141 8.83 17.47 -19.09
CA LEU A 141 8.56 17.95 -20.44
C LEU A 141 8.14 16.79 -21.36
N PHE A 142 8.89 15.68 -21.38
CA PHE A 142 8.56 14.53 -22.22
C PHE A 142 7.18 13.94 -21.90
N ARG A 143 6.76 13.94 -20.64
CA ARG A 143 5.41 13.51 -20.23
C ARG A 143 4.34 14.52 -20.64
N ALA A 144 4.64 15.82 -20.51
CA ALA A 144 3.74 16.88 -20.93
C ALA A 144 3.51 16.84 -22.45
N LYS A 145 4.58 16.57 -23.21
CA LYS A 145 4.56 16.47 -24.66
C LYS A 145 3.90 15.20 -25.17
N ALA A 146 3.99 14.09 -24.43
CA ALA A 146 3.31 12.83 -24.80
C ALA A 146 1.78 12.93 -24.81
N VAL A 147 1.19 13.90 -24.10
CA VAL A 147 -0.26 14.19 -24.11
C VAL A 147 -0.63 15.42 -24.93
N SER A 148 0.34 16.05 -25.60
CA SER A 148 0.11 17.22 -26.44
C SER A 148 -0.57 16.80 -27.74
N GLU A 149 -1.63 17.51 -28.14
CA GLU A 149 -2.32 17.27 -29.41
C GLU A 149 -1.60 17.92 -30.60
N ASN A 150 -0.51 18.65 -30.38
CA ASN A 150 0.30 19.25 -31.43
C ASN A 150 0.92 18.17 -32.35
N GLU A 151 0.77 18.35 -33.66
CA GLU A 151 1.27 17.40 -34.66
C GLU A 151 2.80 17.30 -34.68
N ASP A 152 3.52 18.40 -34.44
CA ASP A 152 4.99 18.36 -34.36
C ASP A 152 5.47 17.46 -33.21
N ASP A 153 4.81 17.58 -32.04
CA ASP A 153 5.13 16.77 -30.87
C ASP A 153 4.83 15.28 -31.14
N LYS A 154 3.68 14.96 -31.78
CA LYS A 154 3.32 13.59 -32.16
C LYS A 154 4.31 12.99 -33.14
N LYS A 155 4.74 13.76 -34.14
CA LYS A 155 5.69 13.32 -35.15
C LYS A 155 7.01 12.88 -34.51
N VAL A 156 7.50 13.61 -33.52
CA VAL A 156 8.72 13.24 -32.77
C VAL A 156 8.58 11.86 -32.11
N PHE A 157 7.43 11.55 -31.49
CA PHE A 157 7.20 10.24 -30.87
C PHE A 157 7.01 9.11 -31.89
N GLN A 158 6.41 9.39 -33.05
CA GLN A 158 6.23 8.42 -34.13
C GLN A 158 7.57 8.06 -34.78
N GLU A 159 8.42 9.05 -35.04
CA GLU A 159 9.75 8.85 -35.61
C GLU A 159 10.72 8.22 -34.61
N ASN A 160 10.51 8.46 -33.31
CA ASN A 160 11.37 7.97 -32.23
C ASN A 160 10.56 7.23 -31.13
N PRO A 161 10.12 5.98 -31.37
CA PRO A 161 9.32 5.21 -30.41
C PRO A 161 10.00 5.01 -29.06
N GLN A 162 11.34 5.08 -29.02
CA GLN A 162 12.11 4.96 -27.78
C GLN A 162 11.83 6.09 -26.78
N ILE A 163 11.51 7.29 -27.26
CA ILE A 163 11.15 8.43 -26.40
C ILE A 163 9.84 8.12 -25.65
N LEU A 164 8.85 7.57 -26.38
CA LEU A 164 7.57 7.16 -25.81
C LEU A 164 7.75 6.02 -24.80
N GLY A 165 8.58 5.02 -25.11
CA GLY A 165 8.91 3.97 -24.15
C GLY A 165 9.57 4.50 -22.88
N ARG A 166 10.42 5.52 -22.99
CA ARG A 166 11.06 6.15 -21.82
C ARG A 166 10.05 6.86 -20.93
N VAL A 167 9.01 7.47 -21.52
CA VAL A 167 7.87 8.04 -20.81
C VAL A 167 7.13 6.96 -20.02
N PHE A 168 6.79 5.82 -20.64
CA PHE A 168 6.18 4.70 -19.92
C PHE A 168 7.06 4.14 -18.80
N TYR A 169 8.37 4.06 -19.03
CA TYR A 169 9.32 3.63 -18.00
C TYR A 169 9.39 4.62 -16.82
N HIS A 170 9.22 5.92 -17.07
CA HIS A 170 9.10 6.92 -16.00
C HIS A 170 7.84 6.67 -15.14
N LEU A 171 6.70 6.32 -15.76
CA LEU A 171 5.46 6.04 -15.04
C LEU A 171 5.56 4.79 -14.14
N VAL A 172 6.26 3.73 -14.57
CA VAL A 172 6.39 2.53 -13.73
C VAL A 172 7.28 2.74 -12.49
N GLN A 173 8.26 3.65 -12.59
CA GLN A 173 9.14 3.99 -11.47
C GLN A 173 8.37 4.65 -10.32
N ARG A 174 7.35 5.44 -10.65
CA ARG A 174 6.51 6.15 -9.68
C ARG A 174 5.08 6.16 -10.20
N ARG A 175 4.21 5.37 -9.57
CA ARG A 175 2.81 5.16 -10.01
C ARG A 175 1.75 5.67 -9.03
N GLY A 176 2.15 6.58 -8.14
CA GLY A 176 1.27 7.14 -7.12
C GLY A 176 0.77 6.15 -6.07
N PHE A 177 0.02 6.70 -5.12
CA PHE A 177 -0.59 5.98 -4.02
C PHE A 177 -2.03 5.58 -4.33
N LYS A 178 -2.46 4.45 -3.80
CA LYS A 178 -3.86 4.01 -3.85
C LYS A 178 -4.28 3.76 -2.41
N GLY A 179 -5.18 4.62 -1.92
CA GLY A 179 -5.72 4.54 -0.56
C GLY A 179 -6.35 3.19 -0.28
N ARG A 180 -6.15 2.72 0.95
CA ARG A 180 -6.79 1.51 1.46
C ARG A 180 -8.00 1.83 2.33
N ASP A 181 -7.93 2.95 3.02
CA ASP A 181 -8.94 3.48 3.93
C ASP A 181 -9.11 5.00 3.72
N GLU A 182 -10.11 5.57 4.39
CA GLU A 182 -10.50 6.97 4.27
C GLU A 182 -9.45 7.93 4.85
N GLU A 183 -8.78 7.56 5.95
CA GLU A 183 -7.75 8.39 6.58
C GLU A 183 -6.50 8.53 5.69
N GLU A 184 -6.05 7.42 5.11
CA GLU A 184 -4.99 7.44 4.11
C GLU A 184 -5.39 8.28 2.91
N ALA A 185 -6.62 8.10 2.40
CA ALA A 185 -7.12 8.87 1.28
C ALA A 185 -7.10 10.38 1.57
N LYS A 186 -7.56 10.79 2.76
CA LYS A 186 -7.53 12.19 3.21
C LYS A 186 -6.10 12.73 3.26
N THR A 187 -5.17 11.99 3.87
CA THR A 187 -3.75 12.37 3.96
C THR A 187 -3.11 12.55 2.57
N MET A 188 -3.47 11.71 1.60
CA MET A 188 -2.95 11.84 0.24
C MET A 188 -3.51 13.04 -0.51
N LEU A 189 -4.75 13.44 -0.20
CA LEU A 189 -5.41 14.59 -0.79
C LEU A 189 -4.89 15.91 -0.21
N GLU A 190 -4.87 16.01 1.12
CA GLU A 190 -4.55 17.24 1.86
C GLU A 190 -3.04 17.41 2.09
N GLY A 191 -2.29 16.32 2.22
CA GLY A 191 -0.88 16.33 2.58
C GLY A 191 -0.64 15.90 4.04
N SER A 192 0.63 15.79 4.41
CA SER A 192 1.02 15.47 5.79
C SER A 192 1.67 16.68 6.44
N LYS A 193 1.04 17.21 7.49
CA LYS A 193 1.58 18.32 8.30
C LYS A 193 2.88 17.95 9.02
N ASN A 194 3.03 16.68 9.40
CA ASN A 194 4.21 16.21 10.15
C ASN A 194 5.48 16.11 9.29
N ASN A 195 5.33 15.85 7.98
CA ASN A 195 6.44 15.62 7.06
C ASN A 195 6.57 16.72 5.99
N ASP A 196 5.81 17.82 6.15
CA ASP A 196 5.70 18.92 5.18
C ASP A 196 5.60 18.44 3.73
N THR A 197 4.78 17.41 3.51
CA THR A 197 4.65 16.76 2.21
C THR A 197 3.32 17.18 1.60
N PRO A 198 3.33 17.97 0.51
CA PRO A 198 2.10 18.47 -0.07
C PRO A 198 1.22 17.35 -0.63
N GLY A 199 -0.09 17.55 -0.50
CA GLY A 199 -1.10 16.65 -1.03
C GLY A 199 -1.33 16.82 -2.53
N ARG A 200 -2.20 15.96 -3.06
CA ARG A 200 -2.66 16.02 -4.45
C ARG A 200 -3.50 17.27 -4.74
N ASN A 201 -4.19 17.83 -3.74
CA ASN A 201 -5.09 18.98 -3.94
C ASN A 201 -4.37 20.24 -4.40
N GLU A 202 -3.11 20.44 -4.00
CA GLU A 202 -2.34 21.62 -4.39
C GLU A 202 -2.11 21.74 -5.91
N ILE A 203 -2.08 20.62 -6.63
CA ILE A 203 -1.94 20.59 -8.11
C ILE A 203 -3.23 20.21 -8.83
N LYS A 204 -4.37 20.20 -8.13
CA LYS A 204 -5.66 19.79 -8.70
C LYS A 204 -6.00 20.60 -9.94
N ASP A 205 -5.82 21.91 -9.88
CA ASP A 205 -6.17 22.81 -10.97
C ASP A 205 -5.25 22.63 -12.17
N TYR A 206 -3.95 22.40 -11.93
CA TYR A 206 -3.00 22.05 -12.99
C TYR A 206 -3.35 20.72 -13.67
N ILE A 207 -3.80 19.70 -12.91
CA ILE A 207 -4.22 18.41 -13.49
C ILE A 207 -5.46 18.60 -14.38
N ILE A 208 -6.41 19.43 -13.96
CA ILE A 208 -7.61 19.74 -14.75
C ILE A 208 -7.22 20.50 -16.02
N LYS A 209 -6.42 21.56 -15.88
CA LYS A 209 -5.96 22.42 -16.98
C LYS A 209 -5.15 21.67 -18.03
N HIS A 210 -4.23 20.81 -17.59
CA HIS A 210 -3.27 20.13 -18.47
C HIS A 210 -3.60 18.66 -18.73
N ARG A 211 -4.79 18.19 -18.31
CA ARG A 211 -5.38 16.84 -18.52
C ARG A 211 -4.58 15.65 -17.98
N SER A 212 -3.32 15.82 -17.59
CA SER A 212 -2.44 14.77 -17.10
C SER A 212 -1.59 15.22 -15.91
N LEU A 213 -1.16 14.26 -15.09
CA LEU A 213 -0.29 14.55 -13.95
C LEU A 213 1.11 14.99 -14.39
N GLY A 214 1.68 14.36 -15.42
CA GLY A 214 2.98 14.71 -15.97
C GLY A 214 3.05 16.16 -16.44
N ALA A 215 2.07 16.59 -17.22
CA ALA A 215 1.96 17.97 -17.68
C ALA A 215 1.70 18.94 -16.51
N ALA A 216 0.81 18.57 -15.59
CA ALA A 216 0.55 19.38 -14.40
C ALA A 216 1.81 19.64 -13.57
N LEU A 217 2.63 18.61 -13.33
CA LEU A 217 3.87 18.74 -12.58
C LEU A 217 4.94 19.54 -13.31
N TYR A 218 5.00 19.44 -14.64
CA TYR A 218 5.88 20.24 -15.47
C TYR A 218 5.54 21.74 -15.35
N HIS A 219 4.29 22.11 -15.61
CA HIS A 219 3.84 23.51 -15.55
C HIS A 219 3.87 24.07 -14.13
N TYR A 220 3.43 23.30 -13.13
CA TYR A 220 3.50 23.70 -11.73
C TYR A 220 4.95 24.01 -11.31
N GLN A 221 5.93 23.19 -11.70
CA GLN A 221 7.33 23.49 -11.38
C GLN A 221 7.82 24.73 -12.12
N LYS A 222 7.47 24.88 -13.40
CA LYS A 222 7.90 26.02 -14.23
C LYS A 222 7.36 27.35 -13.71
N GLU A 223 6.12 27.38 -13.25
CA GLU A 223 5.47 28.59 -12.73
C GLU A 223 5.89 28.92 -11.29
N LYS A 224 6.15 27.91 -10.46
CA LYS A 224 6.43 28.12 -9.02
C LYS A 224 7.91 28.12 -8.66
N SER A 225 8.81 27.74 -9.59
CA SER A 225 10.25 27.85 -9.35
C SER A 225 10.72 29.25 -9.75
N THR A 226 10.97 30.11 -8.76
CA THR A 226 11.51 31.46 -8.96
C THR A 226 13.04 31.44 -8.89
N ASN A 227 13.72 32.42 -9.52
CA ASN A 227 15.19 32.55 -9.63
C ASN A 227 15.97 32.20 -8.35
N GLY A 228 16.32 30.91 -8.20
CA GLY A 228 17.13 30.36 -7.12
C GLY A 228 16.53 29.15 -6.41
N GLU A 229 15.20 29.07 -6.27
CA GLU A 229 14.53 28.02 -5.49
C GLU A 229 13.67 27.11 -6.39
N LYS A 230 14.21 25.92 -6.71
CA LYS A 230 13.49 24.92 -7.50
C LYS A 230 12.63 24.05 -6.61
N ILE A 231 11.31 24.05 -6.86
CA ILE A 231 10.40 23.17 -6.13
C ILE A 231 10.67 21.71 -6.45
N ARG A 232 10.75 20.89 -5.39
CA ARG A 232 10.92 19.44 -5.48
C ARG A 232 9.60 18.74 -5.79
N ILE A 233 9.25 18.65 -7.08
CA ILE A 233 8.04 17.94 -7.56
C ILE A 233 7.93 16.46 -7.17
N ARG A 234 9.04 15.85 -6.71
CA ARG A 234 9.13 14.44 -6.32
C ARG A 234 8.75 14.17 -4.86
N GLN A 235 8.66 15.20 -4.02
CA GLN A 235 8.37 15.10 -2.59
C GLN A 235 6.91 15.51 -2.31
N ARG A 236 5.97 14.78 -2.91
CA ARG A 236 4.54 15.05 -2.77
C ARG A 236 3.70 13.78 -2.92
N TYR A 237 2.50 13.80 -2.37
CA TYR A 237 1.54 12.72 -2.57
C TYR A 237 0.79 12.91 -3.89
N ASN A 238 0.88 11.88 -4.74
CA ASN A 238 0.16 11.81 -6.01
C ASN A 238 -0.71 10.55 -6.00
N LEU A 239 -1.92 10.65 -6.56
CA LEU A 239 -2.83 9.50 -6.62
C LEU A 239 -2.54 8.63 -7.82
N ARG A 240 -2.71 7.32 -7.65
CA ARG A 240 -2.59 6.36 -8.75
C ARG A 240 -3.61 6.59 -9.85
N LYS A 241 -4.80 7.08 -9.51
CA LYS A 241 -5.84 7.44 -10.48
C LYS A 241 -5.36 8.53 -11.45
N ASP A 242 -4.55 9.48 -10.98
CA ASP A 242 -3.99 10.52 -11.85
C ASP A 242 -2.95 9.95 -12.84
N TYR A 243 -2.14 8.96 -12.40
CA TYR A 243 -1.23 8.22 -13.29
C TYR A 243 -1.97 7.35 -14.31
N GLU A 244 -3.09 6.74 -13.91
CA GLU A 244 -3.95 5.95 -14.79
C GLU A 244 -4.60 6.81 -15.87
N ASN A 245 -5.12 7.99 -15.48
CA ASN A 245 -5.66 8.97 -16.42
C ASN A 245 -4.58 9.45 -17.42
N GLU A 246 -3.38 9.75 -16.93
CA GLU A 246 -2.27 10.13 -17.81
C GLU A 246 -1.88 9.00 -18.78
N LEU A 247 -1.79 7.75 -18.31
CA LEU A 247 -1.51 6.61 -19.19
C LEU A 247 -2.58 6.48 -20.28
N LYS A 248 -3.86 6.60 -19.91
CA LYS A 248 -4.97 6.56 -20.84
C LYS A 248 -4.89 7.69 -21.88
N GLU A 249 -4.54 8.90 -21.44
CA GLU A 249 -4.43 10.07 -22.32
C GLU A 249 -3.25 9.96 -23.28
N ILE A 250 -2.08 9.50 -22.81
CA ILE A 250 -0.94 9.21 -23.69
C ILE A 250 -1.34 8.19 -24.75
N CYS A 251 -2.00 7.09 -24.36
CA CYS A 251 -2.42 6.07 -25.32
C CYS A 251 -3.43 6.61 -26.34
N ARG A 252 -4.34 7.50 -25.93
CA ARG A 252 -5.29 8.17 -26.81
C ARG A 252 -4.59 9.05 -27.84
N VAL A 253 -3.68 9.92 -27.38
CA VAL A 253 -2.99 10.90 -28.24
C VAL A 253 -2.02 10.22 -29.20
N GLN A 254 -1.31 9.18 -28.75
CA GLN A 254 -0.34 8.44 -29.55
C GLN A 254 -0.97 7.31 -30.40
N GLY A 255 -2.29 7.14 -30.37
CA GLY A 255 -3.01 6.16 -31.19
C GLY A 255 -2.68 4.70 -30.85
N LEU A 256 -2.40 4.39 -29.58
CA LEU A 256 -2.08 3.02 -29.16
C LEU A 256 -3.32 2.14 -29.11
N GLU A 257 -3.20 0.90 -29.59
CA GLU A 257 -4.28 -0.08 -29.52
C GLU A 257 -4.70 -0.40 -28.09
N LYS A 258 -5.97 -0.83 -27.94
CA LYS A 258 -6.53 -1.25 -26.66
C LYS A 258 -5.74 -2.39 -26.02
N THR A 259 -5.26 -3.33 -26.82
CA THR A 259 -4.44 -4.48 -26.38
C THR A 259 -3.12 -4.02 -25.75
N SER A 260 -2.46 -3.01 -26.34
CA SER A 260 -1.26 -2.37 -25.83
C SER A 260 -1.53 -1.59 -24.54
N TYR A 261 -2.64 -0.85 -24.47
CA TYR A 261 -3.07 -0.18 -23.25
C TYR A 261 -3.28 -1.16 -22.09
N GLU A 262 -3.93 -2.31 -22.31
CA GLU A 262 -4.16 -3.32 -21.27
C GLU A 262 -2.85 -3.89 -20.72
N LYS A 263 -1.86 -4.15 -21.60
CA LYS A 263 -0.52 -4.60 -21.19
C LYS A 263 0.20 -3.52 -20.37
N LEU A 264 0.19 -2.28 -20.84
CA LEU A 264 0.79 -1.14 -20.14
C LEU A 264 0.12 -0.91 -18.77
N TRP A 265 -1.21 -0.94 -18.71
CA TRP A 265 -1.98 -0.76 -17.49
C TRP A 265 -1.66 -1.86 -16.47
N LYS A 266 -1.56 -3.12 -16.94
CA LYS A 266 -1.20 -4.26 -16.10
C LYS A 266 0.24 -4.14 -15.56
N ALA A 267 1.18 -3.62 -16.35
CA ALA A 267 2.55 -3.44 -15.89
C ALA A 267 2.70 -2.22 -14.94
N ILE A 268 2.05 -1.10 -15.25
CA ILE A 268 2.25 0.19 -14.57
C ILE A 268 1.29 0.33 -13.38
N ILE A 269 -0.02 0.24 -13.61
CA ILE A 269 -1.07 0.64 -12.66
C ILE A 269 -1.48 -0.50 -11.72
N TRP A 270 -1.58 -1.72 -12.23
CA TRP A 270 -2.15 -2.84 -11.48
C TRP A 270 -1.44 -3.14 -10.15
N GLN A 271 -2.21 -3.38 -9.10
CA GLN A 271 -1.71 -3.76 -7.77
C GLN A 271 -2.38 -5.05 -7.33
N ARG A 272 -1.59 -5.98 -6.78
CA ARG A 272 -2.10 -7.20 -6.15
C ARG A 272 -3.14 -6.82 -5.05
N PRO A 273 -4.31 -7.48 -5.03
CA PRO A 273 -5.28 -7.26 -3.96
C PRO A 273 -4.69 -7.64 -2.60
N LEU A 274 -5.28 -7.09 -1.54
CA LEU A 274 -4.93 -7.49 -0.17
C LEU A 274 -5.15 -8.99 0.01
N ARG A 275 -4.30 -9.61 0.84
CA ARG A 275 -4.44 -11.03 1.12
C ARG A 275 -5.76 -11.26 1.87
N THR A 276 -6.50 -12.28 1.45
CA THR A 276 -7.68 -12.77 2.16
C THR A 276 -7.36 -13.03 3.64
N GLN A 277 -8.21 -12.49 4.51
CA GLN A 277 -8.16 -12.73 5.96
C GLN A 277 -9.08 -13.87 6.40
N LYS A 278 -9.74 -14.59 5.47
CA LYS A 278 -10.69 -15.67 5.79
C LYS A 278 -10.11 -16.74 6.71
N GLY A 279 -8.82 -17.08 6.52
CA GLY A 279 -8.13 -18.06 7.38
C GLY A 279 -7.76 -17.55 8.77
N SER A 280 -7.76 -16.23 8.97
CA SER A 280 -7.50 -15.57 10.26
C SER A 280 -8.77 -15.38 11.09
N VAL A 281 -9.96 -15.57 10.51
CA VAL A 281 -11.23 -15.47 11.23
C VAL A 281 -11.31 -16.60 12.26
N GLY A 282 -11.68 -16.29 13.49
CA GLY A 282 -11.84 -17.30 14.55
C GLY A 282 -12.83 -18.41 14.18
N LEU A 283 -12.72 -19.56 14.84
CA LEU A 283 -13.68 -20.65 14.70
C LEU A 283 -14.92 -20.38 15.56
N CYS A 284 -16.04 -21.00 15.19
CA CYS A 284 -17.26 -20.99 15.98
C CYS A 284 -17.04 -21.73 17.30
N THR A 285 -17.61 -21.20 18.39
CA THR A 285 -17.51 -21.77 19.73
C THR A 285 -18.15 -23.16 19.80
N TYR A 286 -19.31 -23.32 19.15
CA TYR A 286 -20.07 -24.58 19.12
C TYR A 286 -19.64 -25.50 17.97
N GLU A 287 -19.30 -24.92 16.82
CA GLU A 287 -18.90 -25.67 15.63
C GLU A 287 -17.41 -25.45 15.31
N LYS A 288 -16.54 -26.24 15.94
CA LYS A 288 -15.07 -26.08 15.85
C LYS A 288 -14.50 -26.20 14.42
N ASN A 289 -15.26 -26.76 13.48
CA ASN A 289 -14.85 -26.88 12.08
C ASN A 289 -15.33 -25.72 11.20
N LYS A 290 -16.18 -24.82 11.72
CA LYS A 290 -16.72 -23.68 10.97
C LYS A 290 -16.11 -22.35 11.45
N ARG A 291 -15.91 -21.42 10.52
CA ARG A 291 -15.50 -20.04 10.83
C ARG A 291 -16.69 -19.26 11.37
N ARG A 292 -16.44 -18.25 12.20
CA ARG A 292 -17.49 -17.33 12.68
C ARG A 292 -18.18 -16.62 11.53
N ALA A 293 -19.50 -16.45 11.64
CA ALA A 293 -20.31 -15.70 10.68
C ALA A 293 -19.88 -14.21 10.68
N PRO A 294 -19.92 -13.52 9.52
CA PRO A 294 -19.69 -12.09 9.47
C PRO A 294 -20.83 -11.34 10.13
N ILE A 295 -20.52 -10.19 10.73
CA ILE A 295 -21.52 -9.33 11.40
C ILE A 295 -22.61 -8.89 10.42
N SER A 296 -22.27 -8.64 9.16
CA SER A 296 -23.25 -8.25 8.14
C SER A 296 -24.10 -9.41 7.61
N HIS A 297 -24.02 -10.63 8.17
CA HIS A 297 -24.81 -11.76 7.69
C HIS A 297 -26.27 -11.63 8.15
N PRO A 298 -27.27 -11.80 7.26
CA PRO A 298 -28.69 -11.66 7.64
C PRO A 298 -29.09 -12.50 8.86
N LEU A 299 -28.72 -13.79 8.88
CA LEU A 299 -28.98 -14.67 10.04
C LEU A 299 -28.30 -14.21 11.34
N TYR A 300 -27.16 -13.52 11.24
CA TYR A 300 -26.49 -13.00 12.44
C TYR A 300 -27.21 -11.76 12.98
N GLU A 301 -27.71 -10.89 12.11
CA GLU A 301 -28.53 -9.74 12.52
C GLU A 301 -29.90 -10.16 13.09
N GLU A 302 -30.50 -11.21 12.54
CA GLU A 302 -31.69 -11.84 13.09
C GLU A 302 -31.42 -12.41 14.49
N TYR A 303 -30.37 -13.23 14.62
CA TYR A 303 -29.93 -13.75 15.92
C TYR A 303 -29.67 -12.63 16.94
N ARG A 304 -29.00 -11.55 16.55
CA ARG A 304 -28.75 -10.40 17.42
C ARG A 304 -30.03 -9.73 17.89
N THR A 305 -31.01 -9.60 17.00
CA THR A 305 -32.33 -9.04 17.32
C THR A 305 -33.05 -9.91 18.35
N TRP A 306 -33.08 -11.23 18.15
CA TRP A 306 -33.68 -12.15 19.11
C TRP A 306 -32.97 -12.15 20.46
N VAL A 307 -31.63 -12.17 20.48
CA VAL A 307 -30.86 -12.04 21.71
C VAL A 307 -31.16 -10.73 22.43
N PHE A 308 -31.31 -9.63 21.69
CA PHE A 308 -31.66 -8.34 22.28
C PHE A 308 -33.05 -8.37 22.93
N ILE A 309 -34.06 -8.85 22.20
CA ILE A 309 -35.44 -8.97 22.67
C ILE A 309 -35.53 -9.86 23.91
N ASN A 310 -34.96 -11.07 23.85
CA ASN A 310 -35.05 -12.05 24.94
C ASN A 310 -34.31 -11.60 26.22
N ASN A 311 -33.42 -10.62 26.12
CA ASN A 311 -32.72 -10.06 27.28
C ASN A 311 -33.35 -8.77 27.82
N LEU A 312 -34.48 -8.31 27.25
CA LEU A 312 -35.22 -7.18 27.81
C LEU A 312 -35.79 -7.56 29.18
N LYS A 313 -35.57 -6.70 30.17
CA LYS A 313 -36.16 -6.83 31.50
C LYS A 313 -37.24 -5.78 31.65
N ILE A 314 -38.45 -6.23 31.97
CA ILE A 314 -39.60 -5.36 32.18
C ILE A 314 -39.81 -5.22 33.69
N GLU A 315 -39.75 -4.00 34.21
CA GLU A 315 -40.12 -3.70 35.59
C GLU A 315 -41.60 -3.32 35.65
N ALA A 316 -42.33 -3.98 36.55
CA ALA A 316 -43.74 -3.69 36.74
C ALA A 316 -43.94 -2.37 37.51
N PRO A 317 -44.99 -1.59 37.19
CA PRO A 317 -45.35 -0.40 37.97
C PRO A 317 -45.63 -0.73 39.45
N GLN A 318 -45.41 0.25 40.33
CA GLN A 318 -45.60 0.06 41.76
C GLN A 318 -47.03 -0.37 42.10
N GLY A 319 -47.17 -1.47 42.84
CA GLY A 319 -48.47 -2.06 43.20
C GLY A 319 -48.93 -3.22 42.32
N TRP A 320 -48.22 -3.51 41.21
CA TRP A 320 -48.46 -4.68 40.37
C TRP A 320 -47.49 -5.82 40.68
N LYS A 321 -48.00 -7.05 40.71
CA LYS A 321 -47.15 -8.25 40.67
C LYS A 321 -46.64 -8.43 39.23
N GLN A 322 -45.34 -8.72 39.10
CA GLN A 322 -44.66 -8.76 37.80
C GLN A 322 -45.25 -9.81 36.84
N GLU A 323 -45.67 -10.97 37.37
CA GLU A 323 -46.30 -12.03 36.57
C GLU A 323 -47.66 -11.61 36.01
N ASP A 324 -48.45 -10.86 36.78
CA ASP A 324 -49.78 -10.40 36.36
C ASP A 324 -49.66 -9.29 35.30
N TYR A 325 -48.70 -8.37 35.49
CA TYR A 325 -48.40 -7.31 34.53
C TYR A 325 -47.96 -7.85 33.16
N LEU A 326 -47.12 -8.90 33.14
CA LEU A 326 -46.62 -9.52 31.91
C LEU A 326 -47.71 -10.31 31.16
N LYS A 327 -48.63 -10.95 31.89
CA LYS A 327 -49.77 -11.67 31.29
C LYS A 327 -50.79 -10.71 30.66
N GLU A 328 -51.09 -9.60 31.33
CA GLU A 328 -52.10 -8.65 30.88
C GLU A 328 -51.64 -7.81 29.67
N THR A 329 -50.34 -7.57 29.54
CA THR A 329 -49.76 -6.81 28.42
C THR A 329 -49.45 -7.65 27.17
N ASN A 330 -49.77 -8.94 27.15
CA ASN A 330 -49.36 -9.89 26.10
C ASN A 330 -47.84 -9.93 25.84
N LEU A 331 -47.03 -9.46 26.81
CA LEU A 331 -45.56 -9.49 26.75
C LEU A 331 -44.98 -10.86 27.16
N SER A 332 -45.84 -11.78 27.59
CA SER A 332 -45.50 -13.16 27.92
C SER A 332 -44.92 -14.00 26.77
N TYR A 333 -45.05 -13.54 25.51
CA TYR A 333 -44.44 -14.19 24.34
C TYR A 333 -42.99 -13.74 24.06
N PHE A 334 -42.49 -12.73 24.79
CA PHE A 334 -41.16 -12.13 24.60
C PHE A 334 -40.13 -12.53 25.69
N LEU A 335 -40.55 -13.33 26.67
CA LEU A 335 -39.74 -13.96 27.72
C LEU A 335 -39.88 -15.48 27.59
#